data_AF-A0A8X8Y4L0-F1
#
_entry.id   AF-A0A8X8Y4L0-F1
#
_cell.length_a   1.000
_cell.length_b   1.000
_cell.length_c   1.000
_cell.angle_alpha   90.00
_cell.angle_beta   90.00
_cell.angle_gamma   90.00
#
_symmetry.space_group_name_H-M   'P 1'
#
loop_
_entity.id
_entity.type
_entity.pdbx_description
1 polymer ?
#
loop_
_entity_poly.entity_id
_entity_poly.type
_entity_poly.pdbx_seq_one_letter_code
_entity_poly.pdbx_strand_id
1 'polypeptide(L)'
;MSQMDMEYEIHNLEQIAYDAVLRAFKAQSDALTWETEGLITELRKELRVLDDEHRELLSQVNGDDLIRRIREWREAGGNRNIAPSVAQHINNQLPSPTILASRNMLSTFGID
;
A
#
# COMPACT_ATOMS: atom_id res chain seq x y z
N MET A 1 3.26 39.68 7.54
CA MET A 1 2.16 38.77 7.17
C MET A 1 1.06 38.95 8.18
N SER A 2 -0.17 39.15 7.71
CA SER A 2 -1.35 39.19 8.54
C SER A 2 -1.66 37.79 9.08
N GLN A 3 -2.49 37.70 10.13
CA GLN A 3 -2.97 36.40 10.62
C GLN A 3 -3.73 35.62 9.53
N MET A 4 -4.47 36.32 8.66
CA MET A 4 -5.16 35.70 7.51
C MET A 4 -4.18 35.10 6.50
N ASP A 5 -3.04 35.76 6.26
CA ASP A 5 -2.01 35.24 5.34
C ASP A 5 -1.44 33.91 5.86
N MET A 6 -1.25 33.79 7.18
CA MET A 6 -0.72 32.56 7.78
C MET A 6 -1.73 31.42 7.79
N GLU A 7 -3.01 31.69 8.08
CA GLU A 7 -4.07 30.66 8.02
C GLU A 7 -4.24 30.14 6.58
N TYR A 8 -4.13 31.01 5.58
CA TYR A 8 -4.13 30.62 4.18
C TYR A 8 -2.96 29.69 3.83
N GLU A 9 -1.74 30.03 4.27
CA GLU A 9 -0.57 29.17 4.04
C GLU A 9 -0.70 27.81 4.74
N ILE A 10 -1.27 27.77 5.95
CA ILE A 10 -1.55 26.51 6.65
C ILE A 10 -2.55 25.66 5.86
N HIS A 11 -3.67 26.24 5.44
CA HIS A 11 -4.70 25.53 4.66
C HIS A 11 -4.14 25.02 3.32
N ASN A 12 -3.25 25.79 2.68
CA ASN A 12 -2.54 25.37 1.48
C ASN A 12 -1.64 24.15 1.73
N LEU A 13 -0.88 24.15 2.84
CA LEU A 13 -0.06 22.99 3.22
C LEU A 13 -0.91 21.76 3.55
N GLU A 14 -2.04 21.95 4.22
CA GLU A 14 -3.00 20.89 4.52
C GLU A 14 -3.55 20.24 3.24
N GLN A 15 -3.97 21.06 2.26
CA GLN A 15 -4.43 20.56 0.95
C GLN A 15 -3.35 19.79 0.20
N ILE A 16 -2.12 20.33 0.14
CA ILE A 16 -1.00 19.67 -0.53
C ILE A 16 -0.69 18.31 0.10
N ALA A 17 -0.69 18.23 1.42
CA ALA A 17 -0.44 16.99 2.14
C ALA A 17 -1.55 15.96 1.87
N TYR A 18 -2.81 16.40 1.93
CA TYR A 18 -3.97 15.55 1.67
C TYR A 18 -3.98 15.01 0.22
N ASP A 19 -3.76 15.87 -0.78
CA ASP A 19 -3.68 15.48 -2.19
C ASP A 19 -2.58 14.45 -2.43
N ALA A 20 -1.38 14.68 -1.89
CA ALA A 20 -0.25 13.77 -2.04
C ALA A 20 -0.56 12.35 -1.51
N VAL A 21 -1.21 12.25 -0.35
CA VAL A 21 -1.59 10.95 0.22
C VAL A 21 -2.70 10.30 -0.61
N LEU A 22 -3.68 11.06 -1.06
CA LEU A 22 -4.76 10.57 -1.91
C LEU A 22 -4.22 9.98 -3.22
N ARG A 23 -3.30 10.69 -3.87
CA ARG A 23 -2.61 10.21 -5.08
C ARG A 23 -1.84 8.93 -4.84
N ALA A 24 -1.15 8.84 -3.71
CA ALA A 24 -0.39 7.64 -3.36
C ALA A 24 -1.30 6.41 -3.21
N PHE A 25 -2.45 6.53 -2.56
CA PHE A 25 -3.40 5.42 -2.45
C PHE A 25 -4.04 5.06 -3.80
N LYS A 26 -4.40 6.07 -4.62
CA LYS A 26 -4.95 5.83 -5.96
C LYS A 26 -3.96 5.17 -6.93
N ALA A 27 -2.67 5.42 -6.74
CA ALA A 27 -1.60 4.74 -7.48
C ALA A 27 -1.35 3.30 -6.99
N GLN A 28 -1.78 2.95 -5.77
CA GLN A 28 -1.67 1.60 -5.23
C GLN A 28 -2.84 0.71 -5.66
N SER A 29 -4.07 1.25 -5.70
CA SER A 29 -5.30 0.52 -6.07
C SER A 29 -6.34 1.46 -6.68
N ASP A 30 -7.09 1.00 -7.67
CA ASP A 30 -8.23 1.75 -8.25
C ASP A 30 -9.40 1.86 -7.26
N ALA A 31 -9.63 0.78 -6.51
CA ALA A 31 -10.61 0.72 -5.45
C ALA A 31 -9.95 1.07 -4.11
N LEU A 32 -10.47 2.11 -3.46
CA LEU A 32 -10.19 2.34 -2.04
C LEU A 32 -10.85 1.18 -1.28
N THR A 33 -10.06 0.38 -0.57
CA THR A 33 -10.64 -0.62 0.37
C THR A 33 -11.34 0.12 1.49
N TRP A 34 -12.26 -0.55 2.19
CA TRP A 34 -12.93 0.01 3.38
C TRP A 34 -11.93 0.52 4.43
N GLU A 35 -10.78 -0.15 4.61
CA GLU A 35 -9.74 0.34 5.52
C GLU A 35 -9.11 1.64 5.02
N THR A 36 -8.85 1.74 3.72
CA THR A 36 -8.24 2.94 3.10
C THR A 36 -9.20 4.12 3.10
N GLU A 37 -10.50 3.87 2.90
CA GLU A 37 -11.55 4.90 2.95
C GLU A 37 -11.71 5.49 4.36
N GLY A 38 -11.62 4.66 5.40
CA GLY A 38 -11.59 5.11 6.78
C GLY A 38 -10.38 6.01 7.07
N LEU A 39 -9.18 5.59 6.65
CA LEU A 39 -7.96 6.40 6.82
C LEU A 39 -8.04 7.75 6.10
N ILE A 40 -8.56 7.77 4.86
CA ILE A 40 -8.74 9.00 4.09
C ILE A 40 -9.75 9.94 4.75
N THR A 41 -10.83 9.40 5.32
CA THR A 41 -11.84 10.18 6.03
C THR A 41 -11.27 10.85 7.27
N GLU A 42 -10.48 10.13 8.07
CA GLU A 42 -9.85 10.70 9.26
C GLU A 42 -8.78 11.73 8.90
N LEU A 43 -7.94 11.45 7.89
CA LEU A 43 -6.94 12.40 7.41
C LEU A 43 -7.57 13.70 6.91
N ARG A 44 -8.69 13.60 6.18
CA ARG A 44 -9.43 14.76 5.68
C ARG A 44 -9.91 15.67 6.82
N LYS A 45 -10.42 15.09 7.90
CA LYS A 45 -10.86 15.85 9.09
C LYS A 45 -9.68 16.51 9.79
N GLU A 46 -8.58 15.79 9.97
CA GLU A 46 -7.36 16.28 10.62
C GLU A 46 -6.76 17.47 9.87
N LEU A 47 -6.74 17.39 8.52
CA LEU A 47 -6.23 18.44 7.63
C LEU A 47 -7.30 19.45 7.20
N ARG A 48 -8.48 19.48 7.85
CA ARG A 48 -9.54 20.48 7.62
C ARG A 48 -10.00 20.63 6.16
N VAL A 49 -9.86 19.59 5.35
CA VAL A 49 -10.23 19.62 3.93
C VAL A 49 -11.76 19.53 3.78
N LEU A 50 -12.35 20.46 3.05
CA LEU A 50 -13.81 20.55 2.84
C LEU A 50 -14.32 19.44 1.91
N ASP A 51 -15.62 19.16 1.94
CA ASP A 51 -16.23 18.10 1.10
C ASP A 51 -16.10 18.42 -0.39
N ASP A 52 -16.20 19.70 -0.73
CA ASP A 52 -16.05 20.19 -2.10
C ASP A 52 -14.60 20.05 -2.58
N GLU A 53 -13.63 20.43 -1.73
CA GLU A 53 -12.19 20.27 -2.02
C GLU A 53 -11.84 18.78 -2.19
N HIS A 54 -12.32 17.94 -1.28
CA HIS A 54 -12.14 16.49 -1.35
C HIS A 54 -12.67 15.91 -2.66
N ARG A 55 -13.88 16.30 -3.07
CA ARG A 55 -14.52 15.83 -4.31
C ARG A 55 -13.77 16.29 -5.55
N GLU A 56 -13.29 17.54 -5.55
CA GLU A 56 -12.47 18.06 -6.63
C GLU A 56 -11.15 17.30 -6.75
N LEU A 57 -10.43 17.12 -5.64
CA LEU A 57 -9.19 16.34 -5.61
C LEU A 57 -9.42 14.90 -6.09
N LEU A 58 -10.49 14.23 -5.65
CA LEU A 58 -10.84 12.90 -6.17
C LEU A 58 -11.03 12.89 -7.69
N SER A 59 -11.71 13.90 -8.24
CA SER A 59 -11.89 14.02 -9.69
C SER A 59 -10.56 14.22 -10.42
N GLN A 60 -9.67 15.07 -9.88
CA GLN A 60 -8.36 15.33 -10.45
C GLN A 60 -7.46 14.09 -10.42
N VAL A 61 -7.40 13.41 -9.27
CA VAL A 61 -6.58 12.21 -9.05
C VAL A 61 -7.06 11.03 -9.91
N ASN A 62 -8.38 10.88 -10.11
CA ASN A 62 -8.91 9.85 -11.01
C ASN A 62 -8.57 10.12 -12.49
N GLY A 63 -8.35 11.38 -12.87
CA GLY A 63 -7.93 11.79 -14.21
C GLY A 63 -6.42 11.89 -14.41
N ASP A 64 -5.61 11.60 -13.39
CA ASP A 64 -4.15 11.73 -13.45
C ASP A 64 -3.52 10.56 -14.23
N ASP A 65 -2.98 10.88 -15.41
CA ASP A 65 -2.33 9.92 -16.30
C ASP A 65 -1.12 9.22 -15.67
N LEU A 66 -0.37 9.89 -14.78
CA LEU A 66 0.76 9.29 -14.09
C LEU A 66 0.28 8.21 -13.14
N ILE A 67 -0.77 8.49 -12.37
CA ILE A 67 -1.38 7.56 -11.40
C ILE A 67 -1.94 6.35 -12.13
N ARG A 68 -2.67 6.58 -13.22
CA ARG A 68 -3.17 5.52 -14.10
C ARG A 68 -2.03 4.63 -14.61
N ARG A 69 -0.93 5.23 -15.10
CA ARG A 69 0.24 4.49 -15.61
C ARG A 69 0.95 3.68 -14.53
N ILE A 70 1.07 4.21 -13.30
CA ILE A 70 1.67 3.48 -12.16
C ILE A 70 0.83 2.23 -11.84
N ARG A 71 -0.49 2.38 -11.83
CA ARG A 71 -1.41 1.27 -11.58
C ARG A 71 -1.31 0.20 -12.67
N GLU A 72 -1.39 0.60 -13.93
CA GLU A 72 -1.24 -0.30 -15.08
C GLU A 72 0.09 -1.07 -15.02
N TRP A 73 1.18 -0.41 -14.62
CA TRP A 73 2.48 -1.07 -14.44
C TRP A 73 2.48 -2.12 -13.32
N ARG A 74 1.78 -1.86 -12.20
CA ARG A 74 1.62 -2.85 -11.12
C ARG A 74 0.80 -4.06 -11.57
N GLU A 75 -0.29 -3.84 -12.28
CA GLU A 75 -1.19 -4.90 -12.79
C GLU A 75 -0.53 -5.73 -13.89
N ALA A 76 0.24 -5.12 -14.79
CA ALA A 76 0.96 -5.78 -15.88
C ALA A 76 2.16 -6.64 -15.41
N GLY A 77 2.36 -6.82 -14.10
CA GLY A 77 3.39 -7.68 -13.54
C GLY A 77 4.73 -6.98 -13.29
N GLY A 78 4.78 -5.64 -13.29
CA GLY A 78 5.92 -4.86 -12.79
C GLY A 78 6.30 -5.19 -11.33
N ASN A 79 5.39 -5.87 -10.62
CA ASN A 79 5.56 -6.34 -9.25
C ASN A 79 6.17 -7.74 -9.07
N ARG A 80 6.67 -8.40 -10.14
CA ARG A 80 7.39 -9.69 -9.98
C ARG A 80 8.66 -9.59 -9.09
N ASN A 81 9.13 -8.37 -8.78
CA ASN A 81 10.33 -8.14 -7.97
C ASN A 81 10.08 -7.44 -6.62
N ILE A 82 8.83 -7.12 -6.25
CA ILE A 82 8.52 -6.56 -4.91
C ILE A 82 7.35 -7.34 -4.31
N ALA A 83 7.66 -8.32 -3.49
CA ALA A 83 6.67 -9.03 -2.71
C ALA A 83 5.79 -8.02 -1.92
N PRO A 84 4.45 -8.11 -2.00
CA PRO A 84 3.59 -7.36 -1.10
C PRO A 84 3.67 -8.00 0.29
N SER A 85 4.64 -7.59 1.09
CA SER A 85 4.82 -8.04 2.47
C SER A 85 3.84 -7.32 3.42
N VAL A 86 2.53 -7.35 3.16
CA VAL A 86 1.49 -6.93 4.13
C VAL A 86 0.18 -7.75 4.01
N ALA A 87 0.23 -9.04 3.65
CA ALA A 87 -0.97 -9.90 3.73
C ALA A 87 -0.67 -11.40 3.92
N GLN A 88 0.36 -11.74 4.70
CA GLN A 88 0.61 -13.13 5.11
C GLN A 88 0.97 -13.15 6.59
N HIS A 89 0.03 -12.75 7.44
CA HIS A 89 0.07 -13.20 8.82
C HIS A 89 -1.31 -13.68 9.24
N ILE A 90 -1.31 -14.92 9.75
CA ILE A 90 -2.25 -15.56 10.67
C ILE A 90 -3.68 -15.88 10.21
N ASN A 91 -3.86 -17.06 9.57
CA ASN A 91 -4.66 -18.12 10.20
C ASN A 91 -4.32 -19.54 9.67
N ASN A 92 -3.55 -20.28 10.48
CA ASN A 92 -3.58 -21.72 10.77
C ASN A 92 -3.98 -22.74 9.67
N GLN A 93 -3.07 -23.66 9.33
CA GLN A 93 -3.10 -25.08 9.78
C GLN A 93 -1.90 -25.85 9.18
N LEU A 94 -1.12 -26.42 10.10
CA LEU A 94 0.06 -27.26 9.94
C LEU A 94 -0.20 -28.51 9.05
N PRO A 95 0.80 -28.99 8.28
CA PRO A 95 1.07 -30.42 8.23
C PRO A 95 2.41 -30.70 8.92
N SER A 96 2.35 -31.64 9.87
CA SER A 96 3.40 -32.00 10.82
C SER A 96 4.77 -32.30 10.19
N PRO A 97 5.88 -32.02 10.90
CA PRO A 97 7.21 -32.41 10.46
C PRO A 97 7.43 -33.89 10.79
N THR A 98 7.61 -34.73 9.78
CA THR A 98 8.11 -36.10 10.00
C THR A 98 9.51 -36.24 9.40
N ILE A 99 10.49 -35.99 10.28
CA ILE A 99 11.79 -36.66 10.43
C ILE A 99 12.49 -37.07 9.13
N LEU A 100 13.43 -36.23 8.68
CA LEU A 100 14.59 -36.66 7.90
C LEU A 100 15.50 -37.48 8.82
N ALA A 101 15.34 -38.79 8.79
CA ALA A 101 16.27 -39.72 9.44
C ALA A 101 17.55 -39.82 8.61
N SER A 102 18.54 -38.99 8.97
CA SER A 102 19.95 -39.26 8.67
C SER A 102 20.34 -40.58 9.32
N ARG A 103 20.74 -41.59 8.53
CA ARG A 103 21.42 -42.77 9.06
C ARG A 103 22.67 -43.05 8.23
N ASN A 104 23.80 -42.57 8.74
CA ASN A 104 25.14 -42.97 8.32
C ASN A 104 25.56 -44.19 9.17
N MET A 105 25.71 -45.36 8.56
CA MET A 105 26.43 -46.58 9.04
C MET A 105 26.48 -47.54 7.83
N LEU A 106 27.49 -48.34 7.49
CA LEU A 106 28.89 -48.59 7.87
C LEU A 106 29.43 -49.59 6.81
N SER A 107 30.65 -49.35 6.33
CA SER A 107 31.70 -50.24 5.80
C SER A 107 31.44 -51.61 5.13
N THR A 108 32.19 -51.78 4.03
CA THR A 108 32.93 -52.98 3.56
C THR A 108 32.13 -54.19 3.06
N PHE A 109 32.21 -54.42 1.74
CA PHE A 109 32.12 -55.75 1.14
C PHE A 109 33.32 -55.97 0.22
N GLY A 110 34.11 -57.00 0.53
CA GLY A 110 35.14 -57.55 -0.34
C GLY A 110 34.51 -58.32 -1.51
N ILE A 111 35.23 -58.35 -2.63
CA ILE A 111 34.96 -59.20 -3.78
C ILE A 111 36.12 -60.19 -3.85
N ASP A 112 35.76 -61.47 -3.97
CA ASP A 112 36.68 -62.59 -4.28
C ASP A 112 37.51 -62.34 -5.55
#